data_AF-A2E8B3-F1
#
_entry.id   AF-A2E8B3-F1
#
_cell.length_a   1.000
_cell.length_b   1.000
_cell.length_c   1.000
_cell.angle_alpha   90.00
_cell.angle_beta   90.00
_cell.angle_gamma   90.00
#
_symmetry.space_group_name_H-M   'P 1'
#
loop_
_entity.id
_entity.type
_entity.pdbx_description
1 polymer ?
#
loop_
_entity_poly.entity_id
_entity_poly.type
_entity_poly.pdbx_seq_one_letter_code
_entity_poly.pdbx_strand_id
1 'polypeptide(L)'
;MVNYSNVVQVGFAMLAIIAVGFVLSKLKILSPKDSAAMNAIVFWIGFFPLLFRGIASKKLKELDFNPFAIAALMSITTYVVLTLLMIYPFKNRFKTYLATVFPTCYINYVISGVPVFNALWPPNENVLISMMMMSNDMITSPIYFLLIGIYNVIETNKRLVAEGFPKERFSIKVLGKILLTVINIDPR
;
A
#
# COMPACT_ATOMS: atom_id res chain seq x y z
N MET A 1 -4.66 -15.19 25.00
CA MET A 1 -3.96 -13.90 24.80
C MET A 1 -3.12 -13.99 23.55
N VAL A 2 -3.10 -12.93 22.74
CA VAL A 2 -2.35 -12.86 21.48
C VAL A 2 -0.84 -12.92 21.78
N ASN A 3 -0.12 -13.90 21.23
CA ASN A 3 1.32 -14.01 21.40
C ASN A 3 2.05 -13.18 20.34
N TYR A 4 2.40 -11.94 20.70
CA TYR A 4 3.11 -11.01 19.80
C TYR A 4 4.49 -11.50 19.35
N SER A 5 5.09 -12.49 20.04
CA SER A 5 6.35 -13.11 19.60
C SER A 5 6.21 -13.77 18.22
N ASN A 6 5.04 -14.34 17.91
CA ASN A 6 4.79 -14.95 16.60
C ASN A 6 4.78 -13.90 15.49
N VAL A 7 4.23 -12.70 15.75
CA VAL A 7 4.25 -11.58 14.79
C VAL A 7 5.66 -11.16 14.49
N VAL A 8 6.47 -11.00 15.54
CA VAL A 8 7.87 -10.62 15.42
C VAL A 8 8.62 -11.66 14.61
N GLN A 9 8.40 -12.95 14.86
CA GLN A 9 9.00 -14.04 14.09
C GLN A 9 8.60 -13.99 12.61
N VAL A 10 7.32 -13.80 12.29
CA VAL A 10 6.85 -13.64 10.90
C VAL A 10 7.48 -12.40 10.26
N GLY A 11 7.57 -11.29 10.98
CA GLY A 11 8.25 -10.08 10.53
C GLY A 11 9.73 -10.32 10.20
N PHE A 12 10.46 -11.03 11.06
CA PHE A 12 11.84 -11.44 10.78
C PHE A 12 11.95 -12.37 9.58
N ALA A 13 11.05 -13.32 9.42
CA ALA A 13 11.01 -14.20 8.25
C ALA A 13 10.80 -13.40 6.96
N MET A 14 9.93 -12.39 6.99
CA MET A 14 9.72 -11.47 5.87
C MET A 14 10.97 -10.62 5.56
N LEU A 15 11.68 -10.14 6.58
CA LEU A 15 12.96 -9.43 6.37
C LEU A 15 14.05 -10.37 5.80
N ALA A 16 14.07 -11.63 6.24
CA ALA A 16 15.01 -12.62 5.75
C ALA A 16 14.83 -12.93 4.26
N ILE A 17 13.59 -13.10 3.78
CA ILE A 17 13.35 -13.32 2.33
C ILE A 17 13.76 -12.11 1.49
N ILE A 18 13.57 -10.87 1.99
CA ILE A 18 14.04 -9.64 1.33
C ILE A 18 15.57 -9.62 1.27
N ALA A 19 16.23 -9.98 2.37
CA ALA A 19 17.70 -10.05 2.44
C ALA A 19 18.27 -11.09 1.47
N VAL A 20 17.63 -12.26 1.34
CA VAL A 20 18.03 -13.28 0.36
C VAL A 20 17.89 -12.73 -1.07
N GLY A 21 16.77 -12.09 -1.40
CA GLY A 21 16.57 -11.46 -2.71
C GLY A 21 17.65 -10.40 -3.03
N PHE A 22 18.03 -9.60 -2.03
CA PHE A 22 19.11 -8.62 -2.16
C PHE A 22 20.47 -9.29 -2.44
N VAL A 23 20.80 -10.36 -1.73
CA VAL A 23 22.05 -11.11 -1.95
C VAL A 23 22.08 -11.72 -3.35
N LEU A 24 21.00 -12.38 -3.79
CA LEU A 24 20.91 -12.99 -5.12
C LEU A 24 21.05 -11.95 -6.25
N SER A 25 20.47 -10.77 -6.07
CA SER A 25 20.62 -9.64 -6.99
C SER A 25 22.06 -9.12 -7.02
N LYS A 26 22.70 -8.96 -5.86
CA LYS A 26 24.10 -8.51 -5.77
C LYS A 26 25.08 -9.51 -6.40
N LEU A 27 24.80 -10.81 -6.27
CA LEU A 27 25.55 -11.89 -6.91
C LEU A 27 25.25 -12.03 -8.41
N LYS A 28 24.36 -11.20 -8.97
CA LYS A 28 23.91 -11.25 -10.37
C LYS A 28 23.35 -12.62 -10.80
N ILE A 29 22.85 -13.41 -9.84
CA ILE A 29 22.19 -14.69 -10.10
C ILE A 29 20.82 -14.44 -10.73
N LEU A 30 20.15 -13.36 -10.30
CA LEU A 30 18.89 -12.87 -10.86
C LEU A 30 19.12 -11.48 -11.45
N SER A 31 18.90 -11.34 -12.77
CA SER A 31 18.92 -10.03 -13.40
C SER A 31 17.61 -9.27 -13.12
N PRO A 32 17.58 -7.94 -13.27
CA PRO A 32 16.34 -7.17 -13.15
C PRO A 32 15.24 -7.63 -14.12
N LYS A 33 15.60 -8.12 -15.31
CA LYS A 33 14.64 -8.68 -16.28
C LYS A 33 14.01 -9.97 -15.76
N ASP A 34 14.80 -10.85 -15.14
CA ASP A 34 14.31 -12.12 -14.59
C ASP A 34 13.38 -11.86 -13.39
N SER A 35 13.74 -10.90 -12.54
CA SER A 35 12.88 -10.46 -11.42
C SER A 35 11.54 -9.89 -11.90
N ALA A 36 11.54 -9.12 -13.00
CA ALA A 36 10.31 -8.60 -13.59
C ALA A 36 9.40 -9.73 -14.11
N ALA A 37 9.97 -10.71 -14.82
CA ALA A 37 9.24 -11.87 -15.29
C ALA A 37 8.68 -12.72 -14.14
N MET A 38 9.48 -12.96 -13.09
CA MET A 38 9.04 -13.65 -11.88
C MET A 38 7.91 -12.90 -11.16
N ASN A 39 8.02 -11.58 -11.01
CA ASN A 39 6.95 -10.77 -10.42
C ASN A 39 5.66 -10.85 -11.23
N ALA A 40 5.74 -10.84 -12.55
CA ALA A 40 4.57 -11.01 -13.41
C ALA A 40 3.91 -12.38 -13.22
N ILE A 41 4.70 -13.45 -13.11
CA ILE A 41 4.20 -14.80 -12.82
C ILE A 41 3.53 -14.86 -11.44
N VAL A 42 4.19 -14.35 -10.40
CA VAL A 42 3.63 -14.32 -9.04
C VAL A 42 2.34 -13.50 -9.00
N PHE A 43 2.27 -12.40 -9.74
CA PHE A 43 1.06 -11.59 -9.85
C PHE A 43 -0.06 -12.33 -10.60
N TRP A 44 0.17 -12.81 -11.82
CA TRP A 44 -0.89 -13.41 -12.62
C TRP A 44 -1.32 -14.80 -12.13
N ILE A 45 -0.37 -15.63 -11.71
CA ILE A 45 -0.61 -17.03 -11.35
C ILE A 45 -0.72 -17.22 -9.83
N GLY A 46 -0.01 -16.43 -9.03
CA GLY A 46 -0.07 -16.53 -7.57
C GLY A 46 -1.21 -15.72 -6.97
N PHE A 47 -1.29 -14.43 -7.32
CA PHE A 47 -2.19 -13.49 -6.64
C PHE A 47 -3.67 -13.79 -6.90
N PHE A 48 -4.08 -13.99 -8.15
CA PHE A 48 -5.50 -14.20 -8.48
C PHE A 48 -6.09 -15.47 -7.85
N PRO A 49 -5.46 -16.66 -7.93
CA PRO A 49 -5.99 -17.84 -7.25
C PRO A 49 -6.05 -17.71 -5.72
N LEU A 50 -5.07 -17.02 -5.11
CA LEU A 50 -5.11 -16.72 -3.68
C LEU A 50 -6.26 -15.77 -3.32
N LEU A 51 -6.47 -14.74 -4.14
CA LEU A 51 -7.57 -13.78 -3.99
C LEU A 51 -8.93 -14.48 -4.18
N PHE A 52 -9.09 -15.29 -5.21
CA PHE A 52 -10.29 -16.09 -5.43
C PHE A 52 -10.53 -17.09 -4.30
N ARG A 53 -9.49 -17.76 -3.77
CA ARG A 53 -9.63 -18.62 -2.59
C ARG A 53 -10.08 -17.85 -1.35
N GLY A 54 -9.57 -16.63 -1.16
CA GLY A 54 -9.96 -15.74 -0.06
C GLY A 54 -11.42 -15.29 -0.15
N ILE A 55 -11.93 -15.05 -1.36
CA ILE A 55 -13.31 -14.59 -1.59
C ILE A 55 -14.30 -15.77 -1.65
N ALA A 56 -13.98 -16.83 -2.40
CA ALA A 56 -14.87 -17.97 -2.64
C ALA A 56 -15.15 -18.80 -1.37
N SER A 57 -14.32 -18.67 -0.34
CA SER A 57 -14.52 -19.37 0.93
C SER A 57 -15.56 -18.75 1.84
N LYS A 58 -16.24 -17.64 1.46
CA LYS A 58 -17.14 -16.91 2.36
C LYS A 58 -18.46 -16.49 1.70
N LYS A 59 -19.54 -16.48 2.50
CA LYS A 59 -20.89 -16.04 2.10
C LYS A 59 -21.03 -14.54 2.37
N LEU A 60 -21.57 -13.79 1.39
CA LEU A 60 -21.84 -12.34 1.51
C LEU A 60 -22.73 -11.98 2.73
N LYS A 61 -23.56 -12.91 3.21
CA LYS A 61 -24.44 -12.72 4.39
C LYS A 61 -23.71 -12.69 5.74
N GLU A 62 -22.41 -13.03 5.78
CA GLU A 62 -21.57 -13.00 6.98
C GLU A 62 -20.66 -11.76 7.05
N LEU A 63 -20.84 -10.81 6.12
CA LEU A 63 -20.08 -9.57 6.06
C LEU A 63 -20.61 -8.58 7.11
N ASP A 64 -19.96 -8.56 8.28
CA ASP A 64 -20.06 -7.43 9.20
C ASP A 64 -19.14 -6.29 8.70
N PHE A 65 -19.69 -5.08 8.55
CA PHE A 65 -18.95 -3.89 8.11
C PHE A 65 -18.20 -3.20 9.24
N ASN A 66 -18.41 -3.59 10.49
CA ASN A 66 -17.66 -3.05 11.63
C ASN A 66 -16.12 -3.19 11.44
N PRO A 67 -15.58 -4.36 11.05
CA PRO A 67 -14.17 -4.51 10.67
C PRO A 67 -13.68 -3.54 9.60
N PHE A 68 -14.49 -3.26 8.59
CA PHE A 68 -14.14 -2.30 7.54
C PHE A 68 -14.01 -0.88 8.11
N ALA A 69 -14.98 -0.46 8.93
CA ALA A 69 -14.95 0.86 9.55
C ALA A 69 -13.74 1.02 10.49
N ILE A 70 -13.43 -0.01 11.28
CA ILE A 70 -12.25 -0.03 12.15
C ILE A 70 -10.97 0.07 11.31
N ALA A 71 -10.85 -0.71 10.25
CA ALA A 71 -9.70 -0.66 9.34
C ALA A 71 -9.53 0.71 8.67
N ALA A 72 -10.63 1.35 8.29
CA ALA A 72 -10.62 2.68 7.70
C ALA A 72 -10.13 3.73 8.70
N LEU A 73 -10.66 3.70 9.93
CA LEU A 73 -10.24 4.59 11.00
C LEU A 73 -8.77 4.39 11.40
N MET A 74 -8.31 3.13 11.47
CA MET A 74 -6.89 2.81 11.71
C MET A 74 -6.00 3.38 10.62
N SER A 75 -6.39 3.23 9.35
CA SER A 75 -5.64 3.75 8.21
C SER A 75 -5.54 5.28 8.29
N ILE A 76 -6.67 5.97 8.49
CA ILE A 76 -6.71 7.44 8.64
C ILE A 76 -5.86 7.89 9.82
N THR A 77 -5.96 7.22 10.96
CA THR A 77 -5.16 7.53 12.15
C THR A 77 -3.67 7.37 11.86
N THR A 78 -3.28 6.32 11.14
CA THR A 78 -1.88 6.08 10.76
C THR A 78 -1.36 7.17 9.82
N TYR A 79 -2.18 7.62 8.85
CA TYR A 79 -1.86 8.80 8.04
C TYR A 79 -1.58 10.02 8.92
N VAL A 80 -2.48 10.33 9.86
CA VAL A 80 -2.34 11.47 10.76
C VAL A 80 -1.09 11.35 11.63
N VAL A 81 -0.85 10.21 12.27
CA VAL A 81 0.32 10.00 13.13
C VAL A 81 1.62 10.17 12.36
N LEU A 82 1.70 9.63 11.13
CA LEU A 82 2.90 9.75 10.31
C LEU A 82 3.13 11.17 9.77
N THR A 83 2.18 12.10 9.87
CA THR A 83 2.44 13.52 9.55
C THR A 83 3.54 14.12 10.41
N LEU A 84 3.80 13.56 11.61
CA LEU A 84 4.92 13.96 12.47
C LEU A 84 6.29 13.83 11.78
N LEU A 85 6.43 12.95 10.77
CA LEU A 85 7.65 12.86 9.95
C LEU A 85 7.98 14.18 9.23
N MET A 86 6.98 15.04 8.99
CA MET A 86 7.18 16.34 8.37
C MET A 86 7.81 17.39 9.31
N ILE A 87 7.92 17.10 10.61
CA ILE A 87 8.63 17.94 11.58
C ILE A 87 10.14 17.83 11.35
N TYR A 88 10.64 16.63 11.06
CA TYR A 88 12.06 16.40 10.83
C TYR A 88 12.53 17.05 9.51
N PRO A 89 13.71 17.70 9.47
CA PRO A 89 14.17 18.50 8.34
C PRO A 89 14.72 17.65 7.18
N PHE A 90 13.93 16.71 6.67
CA PHE A 90 14.26 15.99 5.42
C PHE A 90 14.31 16.96 4.23
N LYS A 91 15.19 16.67 3.26
CA LYS A 91 15.36 17.48 2.02
C LYS A 91 14.04 17.69 1.27
N ASN A 92 13.18 16.68 1.22
CA ASN A 92 11.82 16.79 0.70
C ASN A 92 10.85 16.07 1.64
N ARG A 93 10.39 16.80 2.66
CA ARG A 93 9.56 16.26 3.75
C ARG A 93 8.28 15.59 3.25
N PHE A 94 7.60 16.20 2.27
CA PHE A 94 6.35 15.66 1.75
C PHE A 94 6.58 14.39 0.93
N LYS A 95 7.65 14.35 0.10
CA LYS A 95 8.05 13.13 -0.60
C LYS A 95 8.40 12.01 0.38
N THR A 96 9.18 12.31 1.43
CA THR A 96 9.53 11.32 2.46
C THR A 96 8.29 10.80 3.17
N TYR A 97 7.38 11.69 3.57
CA TYR A 97 6.10 11.31 4.16
C TYR A 97 5.31 10.36 3.24
N LEU A 98 5.14 10.70 1.95
CA LEU A 98 4.44 9.87 0.97
C LEU A 98 5.10 8.50 0.76
N ALA A 99 6.42 8.46 0.73
CA ALA A 99 7.19 7.22 0.58
C ALA A 99 7.05 6.28 1.79
N THR A 100 6.73 6.83 2.97
CA THR A 100 6.61 6.04 4.22
C THR A 100 5.16 5.69 4.55
N VAL A 101 4.24 6.65 4.40
CA VAL A 101 2.85 6.49 4.89
C VAL A 101 2.08 5.43 4.11
N PHE A 102 2.26 5.38 2.80
CA PHE A 102 1.55 4.42 1.96
C PHE A 102 1.92 2.96 2.23
N PRO A 103 3.20 2.54 2.21
CA PRO A 103 3.54 1.17 2.54
C PRO A 103 3.23 0.79 3.99
N THR A 104 3.08 1.77 4.89
CA THR A 104 2.66 1.52 6.28
C THR A 104 1.17 1.21 6.37
N CYS A 105 0.33 1.97 5.66
CA CYS A 105 -1.13 1.78 5.66
C CYS A 105 -1.59 0.69 4.69
N TYR A 106 -0.87 0.49 3.58
CA TYR A 106 -1.23 -0.43 2.49
C TYR A 106 -0.48 -1.76 2.65
N ILE A 107 -1.04 -2.65 3.46
CA ILE A 107 -0.51 -4.00 3.65
C ILE A 107 -0.91 -4.91 2.48
N ASN A 108 0.03 -5.64 1.89
CA ASN A 108 -0.29 -6.75 0.98
C ASN A 108 -0.84 -7.92 1.79
N TYR A 109 -2.14 -7.93 2.00
CA TYR A 109 -2.76 -8.91 2.88
C TYR A 109 -2.62 -10.35 2.39
N VAL A 110 -2.47 -10.58 1.09
CA VAL A 110 -2.31 -11.94 0.55
C VAL A 110 -0.94 -12.53 0.90
N ILE A 111 0.13 -11.76 0.74
CA ILE A 111 1.50 -12.25 0.92
C ILE A 111 1.94 -12.10 2.38
N SER A 112 1.60 -10.99 3.05
CA SER A 112 2.04 -10.70 4.41
C SER A 112 0.93 -10.74 5.45
N GLY A 113 -0.25 -10.20 5.12
CA GLY A 113 -1.33 -10.07 6.09
C GLY A 113 -1.92 -11.40 6.54
N VAL A 114 -2.15 -12.37 5.65
CA VAL A 114 -2.71 -13.69 5.98
C VAL A 114 -1.79 -14.49 6.90
N PRO A 115 -0.47 -14.61 6.63
CA PRO A 115 0.44 -15.25 7.57
C PRO A 115 0.49 -14.57 8.94
N VAL A 116 0.59 -13.23 8.97
CA VAL A 116 0.62 -12.47 10.23
C VAL A 116 -0.69 -12.64 11.01
N PHE A 117 -1.82 -12.56 10.32
CA PHE A 117 -3.14 -12.67 10.93
C PHE A 117 -3.38 -14.07 11.48
N ASN A 118 -3.11 -15.13 10.70
CA ASN A 118 -3.26 -16.52 11.16
C ASN A 118 -2.26 -16.88 12.28
N ALA A 119 -1.17 -16.12 12.46
CA ALA A 119 -0.26 -16.30 13.59
C ALA A 119 -0.83 -15.77 14.92
N LEU A 120 -1.86 -14.92 14.85
CA LEU A 120 -2.48 -14.25 15.99
C LEU A 120 -3.93 -14.67 16.25
N TRP A 121 -4.67 -14.93 15.18
CA TRP A 121 -6.10 -15.23 15.20
C TRP A 121 -6.39 -16.55 14.47
N PRO A 122 -7.46 -17.24 14.86
CA PRO A 122 -7.85 -18.49 14.21
C PRO A 122 -8.30 -18.25 12.75
N PRO A 123 -8.11 -19.23 11.83
CA PRO A 123 -8.36 -19.04 10.40
C PRO A 123 -9.82 -18.74 10.01
N ASN A 124 -10.79 -19.05 10.87
CA ASN A 124 -12.20 -18.71 10.66
C ASN A 124 -12.43 -17.18 10.64
N GLU A 125 -11.61 -16.41 11.36
CA GLU A 125 -11.66 -14.95 11.40
C GLU A 125 -11.03 -14.25 10.18
N ASN A 126 -10.53 -14.99 9.21
CA ASN A 126 -9.95 -14.42 7.97
C ASN A 126 -10.92 -13.54 7.15
N VAL A 127 -12.20 -13.45 7.53
CA VAL A 127 -13.14 -12.46 6.97
C VAL A 127 -12.68 -11.02 7.25
N LEU A 128 -12.01 -10.81 8.39
CA LEU A 128 -11.44 -9.52 8.77
C LEU A 128 -10.40 -9.08 7.74
N ILE A 129 -9.62 -10.02 7.19
CA ILE A 129 -8.63 -9.73 6.15
C ILE A 129 -9.28 -9.20 4.88
N SER A 130 -10.36 -9.82 4.42
CA SER A 130 -11.10 -9.35 3.25
C SER A 130 -11.65 -7.93 3.46
N MET A 131 -12.16 -7.63 4.65
CA MET A 131 -12.61 -6.28 4.99
C MET A 131 -11.48 -5.25 5.07
N MET A 132 -10.32 -5.66 5.60
CA MET A 132 -9.12 -4.82 5.60
C MET A 132 -8.59 -4.56 4.18
N MET A 133 -8.61 -5.57 3.30
CA MET A 133 -8.27 -5.40 1.88
C MET A 133 -9.23 -4.42 1.20
N MET A 134 -10.53 -4.56 1.43
CA MET A 134 -11.52 -3.61 0.90
C MET A 134 -11.28 -2.18 1.42
N SER A 135 -10.89 -2.03 2.69
CA SER A 135 -10.51 -0.74 3.26
C SER A 135 -9.26 -0.14 2.60
N ASN A 136 -8.25 -0.96 2.30
CA ASN A 136 -7.06 -0.51 1.56
C ASN A 136 -7.42 0.10 0.21
N ASP A 137 -8.32 -0.55 -0.53
CA ASP A 137 -8.67 -0.15 -1.88
C ASP A 137 -9.65 1.02 -1.89
N MET A 138 -10.58 1.08 -0.94
CA MET A 138 -11.62 2.11 -0.89
C MET A 138 -11.23 3.37 -0.11
N ILE A 139 -10.28 3.28 0.82
CA ILE A 139 -9.91 4.38 1.72
C ILE A 139 -8.43 4.72 1.59
N THR A 140 -7.54 3.76 1.87
CA THR A 140 -6.08 4.02 1.92
C THR A 140 -5.53 4.48 0.58
N SER A 141 -5.87 3.79 -0.51
CA SER A 141 -5.36 4.09 -1.85
C SER A 141 -5.90 5.41 -2.40
N PRO A 142 -7.21 5.73 -2.32
CA PRO A 142 -7.72 7.03 -2.74
C PRO A 142 -7.10 8.20 -1.98
N ILE A 143 -6.93 8.09 -0.66
CA ILE A 143 -6.22 9.10 0.14
C ILE A 143 -4.79 9.28 -0.38
N TYR A 144 -4.07 8.19 -0.61
CA TYR A 144 -2.71 8.26 -1.13
C TYR A 144 -2.62 8.95 -2.48
N PHE A 145 -3.46 8.56 -3.44
CA PHE A 145 -3.46 9.14 -4.78
C PHE A 145 -3.81 10.62 -4.77
N LEU A 146 -4.74 11.04 -3.90
CA LEU A 146 -5.05 12.45 -3.70
C LEU A 146 -3.79 13.21 -3.22
N LEU A 147 -3.09 12.68 -2.21
CA LEU A 147 -1.89 13.31 -1.67
C LEU A 147 -0.73 13.34 -2.68
N ILE A 148 -0.53 12.28 -3.46
CA ILE A 148 0.40 12.26 -4.60
C ILE A 148 0.04 13.34 -5.62
N GLY A 149 -1.24 13.46 -5.95
CA GLY A 149 -1.71 14.47 -6.89
C GLY A 149 -1.40 15.89 -6.41
N ILE A 150 -1.66 16.16 -5.13
CA ILE A 150 -1.28 17.43 -4.48
C ILE A 150 0.23 17.66 -4.57
N TYR A 151 1.03 16.65 -4.21
CA TYR A 151 2.49 16.73 -4.27
C TYR A 151 3.00 17.03 -5.68
N ASN A 152 2.47 16.37 -6.70
CA ASN A 152 2.86 16.57 -8.10
C ASN A 152 2.57 18.00 -8.58
N VAL A 153 1.43 18.57 -8.17
CA VAL A 153 1.10 19.98 -8.47
C VAL A 153 2.08 20.93 -7.79
N ILE A 154 2.44 20.68 -6.53
CA ILE A 154 3.42 21.48 -5.79
C ILE A 154 4.79 21.45 -6.48
N GLU A 155 5.29 20.26 -6.83
CA GLU A 155 6.59 20.13 -7.50
C GLU A 155 6.58 20.72 -8.90
N THR A 156 5.49 20.54 -9.66
CA THR A 156 5.34 21.16 -10.99
C THR A 156 5.38 22.68 -10.89
N ASN A 157 4.67 23.26 -9.92
CA ASN A 157 4.68 24.70 -9.69
C ASN A 157 6.05 25.24 -9.28
N LYS A 158 6.83 24.50 -8.48
CA LYS A 158 8.21 24.89 -8.16
C LYS A 158 9.07 24.97 -9.43
N ARG A 159 8.91 23.99 -10.34
CA ARG A 159 9.60 23.97 -11.63
C ARG A 159 9.17 25.14 -12.52
N LEU A 160 7.86 25.36 -12.68
CA LEU A 160 7.33 26.45 -13.50
C LEU A 160 7.82 27.82 -13.03
N VAL A 161 7.84 28.06 -11.72
CA VAL A 161 8.37 29.32 -11.16
C VAL A 161 9.86 29.48 -11.44
N ALA A 162 10.65 28.40 -11.31
CA ALA A 162 12.08 28.43 -11.64
C ALA A 162 12.34 28.71 -13.13
N GLU A 163 11.42 28.29 -14.00
CA GLU A 163 11.45 28.50 -15.45
C GLU A 163 10.77 29.82 -15.88
N GLY A 164 10.22 30.61 -14.95
CA GLY A 164 9.57 31.90 -15.23
C GLY A 164 8.11 31.81 -15.72
N PHE A 165 7.50 30.63 -15.67
CA PHE A 165 6.10 30.40 -16.06
C PHE A 165 5.11 30.66 -14.90
N PRO A 166 3.84 31.00 -15.20
CA PRO A 166 2.81 31.18 -14.19
C PRO A 166 2.46 29.86 -13.47
N LYS A 167 2.13 29.96 -12.17
CA LYS A 167 1.71 28.82 -11.36
C LYS A 167 0.36 28.27 -11.84
N GLU A 168 0.27 26.95 -11.92
CA GLU A 168 -0.99 26.23 -12.04
C GLU A 168 -1.72 26.28 -10.68
N ARG A 169 -2.87 26.97 -10.62
CA ARG A 169 -3.68 27.04 -9.39
C ARG A 169 -4.43 25.74 -9.17
N PHE A 170 -4.53 25.32 -7.90
CA PHE A 170 -5.36 24.19 -7.51
C PHE A 170 -6.81 24.43 -7.94
N SER A 171 -7.30 23.64 -8.89
CA SER A 171 -8.65 23.75 -9.47
C SER A 171 -9.38 22.43 -9.29
N ILE A 172 -10.71 22.47 -9.23
CA ILE A 172 -11.58 21.28 -9.31
C ILE A 172 -11.23 20.45 -10.56
N LYS A 173 -10.77 21.08 -11.65
CA LYS A 173 -10.28 20.38 -12.85
C LYS A 173 -9.02 19.54 -12.57
N VAL A 174 -8.12 20.02 -11.71
CA VAL A 174 -6.89 19.30 -11.30
C VAL A 174 -7.24 18.15 -10.38
N LEU A 175 -8.16 18.36 -9.43
CA LEU A 175 -8.73 17.30 -8.58
C LEU A 175 -9.42 16.21 -9.41
N GLY A 176 -10.25 16.61 -10.38
CA GLY A 176 -10.89 15.70 -11.33
C GLY A 176 -9.87 14.94 -12.19
N LYS A 177 -8.79 15.59 -12.63
CA LYS A 177 -7.70 14.95 -13.39
C LYS A 177 -6.92 13.94 -12.54
N ILE A 178 -6.65 14.26 -11.27
CA ILE A 178 -6.03 13.34 -10.30
C ILE A 178 -6.94 12.11 -10.12
N LEU A 179 -8.23 12.32 -9.86
CA LEU A 179 -9.21 11.23 -9.71
C LEU A 179 -9.37 10.40 -11.00
N LEU A 180 -9.39 11.03 -12.17
CA LEU A 180 -9.42 10.33 -13.46
C LEU A 180 -8.14 9.53 -13.74
N THR A 181 -7.00 9.95 -13.22
CA THR A 181 -5.73 9.20 -13.32
C THR A 181 -5.77 7.94 -12.45
N VAL A 182 -6.49 7.98 -11.32
CA VAL A 182 -6.76 6.79 -10.48
C VAL A 182 -7.69 5.80 -11.17
N ILE A 183 -8.62 6.28 -12.00
CA ILE A 183 -9.57 5.43 -12.74
C ILE A 183 -8.96 4.89 -14.05
N ASN A 184 -8.14 5.70 -14.73
CA ASN A 184 -7.41 5.32 -15.94
C ASN A 184 -5.99 4.84 -15.59
N ILE A 185 -5.88 3.75 -14.81
CA ILE A 185 -4.62 3.04 -14.67
C ILE A 185 -4.30 2.44 -16.05
N ASP A 186 -3.52 3.17 -16.84
CA ASP A 186 -2.89 2.68 -18.06
C ASP A 186 -1.99 1.50 -17.67
N PRO A 187 -2.28 0.26 -18.11
CA PRO A 187 -1.46 -0.90 -17.80
C PRO A 187 -0.19 -0.81 -18.65
N ARG A 188 0.85 -0.16 -18.14
CA ARG A 188 2.19 -0.19 -18.72
C ARG A 188 3.12 -1.04 -17.87
#